data_AF-G0UCT1-F1
#
_entry.id   AF-G0UCT1-F1
#
_cell.length_a   1.000
_cell.length_b   1.000
_cell.length_c   1.000
_cell.angle_alpha   90.00
_cell.angle_beta   90.00
_cell.angle_gamma   90.00
#
_symmetry.space_group_name_H-M   'P 1'
#
loop_
_entity.id
_entity.type
_entity.pdbx_description
1 polymer ?
#
loop_
_entity_poly.entity_id
_entity_poly.type
_entity_poly.pdbx_seq_one_letter_code
_entity_poly.pdbx_strand_id
1 'polypeptide(L)'
;MDNSQRFYDALAMQGSWVRVLVTQRHRPHTSRVRKQAMLFAFMHLCFLLVFAMHFFHTIVAWVLAFLLQTAAVFVSVLHLVFVLEYEDRTNNAMELEQQLNPLIIAELSIRLFSLVHLFMLRWWISLVFSLAEPLYDYWIFRRGAFLVDATSAWKQLRLLRLDARLRIVYHAILLVFSSIALVFSIVEERES
;
A
#
# COMPACT_ATOMS: atom_id res chain seq x y z
N MET A 1 18.08 -17.93 2.70
CA MET A 1 17.78 -16.88 1.72
C MET A 1 17.89 -15.56 2.46
N ASP A 2 18.65 -14.60 1.96
CA ASP A 2 18.88 -13.34 2.67
C ASP A 2 17.61 -12.46 2.62
N ASN A 3 17.27 -11.78 3.71
CA ASN A 3 16.06 -10.94 3.80
C ASN A 3 16.12 -9.74 2.85
N SER A 4 17.34 -9.29 2.55
CA SER A 4 17.62 -8.28 1.52
C SER A 4 17.13 -8.76 0.14
N GLN A 5 17.48 -9.97 -0.27
CA GLN A 5 17.07 -10.57 -1.55
C GLN A 5 15.55 -10.73 -1.65
N ARG A 6 14.89 -11.20 -0.59
CA ARG A 6 13.42 -11.33 -0.57
C ARG A 6 12.71 -10.00 -0.80
N PHE A 7 13.23 -8.92 -0.23
CA PHE A 7 12.68 -7.58 -0.44
C PHE A 7 12.96 -7.04 -1.84
N TYR A 8 14.17 -7.27 -2.37
CA TYR A 8 14.45 -6.94 -3.77
C TYR A 8 13.54 -7.71 -4.73
N ASP A 9 13.30 -8.99 -4.46
CA ASP A 9 12.38 -9.82 -5.25
C ASP A 9 10.94 -9.30 -5.15
N ALA A 10 10.51 -8.93 -3.94
CA ALA A 10 9.23 -8.29 -3.68
C ALA A 10 9.07 -6.93 -4.41
N LEU A 11 10.07 -6.06 -4.36
CA LEU A 11 10.06 -4.81 -5.12
C LEU A 11 10.09 -5.06 -6.62
N ALA A 12 10.85 -6.07 -7.09
CA ALA A 12 10.82 -6.49 -8.48
C ALA A 12 9.43 -7.00 -8.89
N MET A 13 8.59 -7.47 -7.96
CA MET A 13 7.19 -7.80 -8.23
C MET A 13 6.38 -6.58 -8.66
N GLN A 14 6.68 -5.36 -8.18
CA GLN A 14 6.00 -4.14 -8.66
C GLN A 14 6.20 -3.92 -10.16
N GLY A 15 7.34 -4.33 -10.74
CA GLY A 15 7.62 -4.27 -12.18
C GLY A 15 7.30 -5.56 -12.94
N SER A 16 6.94 -6.64 -12.23
CA SER A 16 6.68 -7.95 -12.83
C SER A 16 5.50 -7.95 -13.80
N TRP A 17 4.54 -7.04 -13.62
CA TRP A 17 3.37 -6.96 -14.48
C TRP A 17 3.72 -6.65 -15.93
N VAL A 18 4.79 -5.88 -16.17
CA VAL A 18 5.29 -5.61 -17.52
C VAL A 18 5.73 -6.91 -18.18
N ARG A 19 6.50 -7.73 -17.47
CA ARG A 19 6.95 -9.03 -17.97
C ARG A 19 5.78 -10.00 -18.18
N VAL A 20 4.85 -10.10 -17.23
CA VAL A 20 3.77 -11.09 -17.27
C VAL A 20 2.67 -10.71 -18.27
N LEU A 21 2.27 -9.44 -18.32
CA LEU A 21 1.13 -8.99 -19.14
C LEU A 21 1.54 -8.46 -20.52
N VAL A 22 2.74 -7.89 -20.65
CA VAL A 22 3.21 -7.25 -21.90
C VAL A 22 4.23 -8.14 -22.62
N THR A 23 5.38 -8.43 -21.99
CA THR A 23 6.53 -9.04 -22.69
C THR A 23 6.42 -10.55 -22.87
N GLN A 24 5.83 -11.27 -21.91
CA GLN A 24 5.72 -12.74 -21.91
C GLN A 24 4.27 -13.21 -21.77
N ARG A 25 3.33 -12.52 -22.42
CA ARG A 25 1.89 -12.83 -22.37
C ARG A 25 1.54 -14.26 -22.80
N HIS A 26 2.34 -14.85 -23.69
CA HIS A 26 2.10 -16.19 -24.24
C HIS A 26 2.69 -17.34 -23.41
N ARG A 27 3.48 -17.06 -22.36
CA ARG A 27 3.98 -18.11 -21.49
C ARG A 27 2.91 -18.56 -20.49
N PRO A 28 2.84 -19.87 -20.17
CA PRO A 28 1.92 -20.37 -19.15
C PRO A 28 2.36 -19.85 -17.78
N HIS A 29 1.62 -18.86 -17.27
CA HIS A 29 1.75 -18.38 -15.90
C HIS A 29 0.62 -18.97 -15.06
N THR A 30 0.88 -19.21 -13.77
CA THR A 30 -0.18 -19.62 -12.85
C THR A 30 -1.22 -18.51 -12.71
N SER A 31 -2.49 -18.88 -12.54
CA SER A 31 -3.60 -17.93 -12.37
C SER A 31 -3.33 -16.91 -11.26
N ARG A 32 -2.60 -17.31 -10.21
CA ARG A 32 -2.20 -16.47 -9.08
C ARG A 32 -1.22 -15.36 -9.49
N VAL A 33 -0.13 -15.68 -10.19
CA VAL A 33 0.87 -14.69 -10.67
C VAL A 33 0.21 -13.69 -11.61
N ARG A 34 -0.73 -14.14 -12.44
CA ARG A 34 -1.48 -13.25 -13.35
C ARG A 34 -2.37 -12.27 -12.59
N LYS A 35 -3.05 -12.72 -11.51
CA LYS A 35 -3.86 -11.83 -10.65
C LYS A 35 -3.01 -10.77 -9.95
N GLN A 36 -1.86 -11.15 -9.40
CA GLN A 36 -0.91 -10.21 -8.78
C GLN A 36 -0.39 -9.19 -9.79
N ALA A 37 0.02 -9.65 -10.99
CA ALA A 37 0.44 -8.77 -12.07
C ALA A 37 -0.66 -7.78 -12.48
N MET A 38 -1.92 -8.23 -12.59
CA MET A 38 -3.05 -7.34 -12.89
C MET A 38 -3.28 -6.30 -11.78
N LEU A 39 -3.16 -6.68 -10.51
CA LEU A 39 -3.28 -5.76 -9.38
C LEU A 39 -2.22 -4.66 -9.44
N PHE A 40 -0.94 -5.02 -9.65
CA PHE A 40 0.12 -4.04 -9.76
C PHE A 40 -0.03 -3.16 -11.02
N ALA A 41 -0.39 -3.73 -12.17
CA ALA A 41 -0.64 -2.94 -13.39
C ALA A 41 -1.78 -1.92 -13.19
N PHE A 42 -2.88 -2.37 -12.59
CA PHE A 42 -4.02 -1.51 -12.27
C PHE A 42 -3.63 -0.37 -11.32
N MET A 43 -2.88 -0.68 -10.27
CA MET A 43 -2.38 0.33 -9.32
C MET A 43 -1.47 1.38 -9.99
N HIS A 44 -0.55 0.97 -10.87
CA HIS A 44 0.30 1.91 -11.62
C HIS A 44 -0.52 2.76 -12.60
N LEU A 45 -1.53 2.18 -13.25
CA LEU A 45 -2.43 2.92 -14.12
C LEU A 45 -3.26 3.95 -13.33
N CYS A 46 -3.79 3.58 -12.17
CA CYS A 46 -4.44 4.50 -11.25
C CYS A 46 -3.50 5.63 -10.82
N PHE A 47 -2.24 5.32 -10.53
CA PHE A 47 -1.24 6.33 -10.17
C PHE A 47 -0.99 7.32 -11.32
N LEU A 48 -0.81 6.83 -12.55
CA LEU A 48 -0.63 7.70 -13.72
C LEU A 48 -1.86 8.60 -13.95
N LEU A 49 -3.06 8.07 -13.74
CA LEU A 49 -4.29 8.85 -13.84
C LEU A 49 -4.38 9.91 -12.75
N VAL A 50 -4.07 9.57 -11.49
CA VAL A 50 -4.02 10.51 -10.36
C VAL A 50 -3.00 11.62 -10.65
N PHE A 51 -1.81 11.25 -11.12
CA PHE A 51 -0.74 12.19 -11.46
C PHE A 51 -1.18 13.14 -12.59
N ALA A 52 -1.80 12.62 -13.64
CA ALA A 52 -2.32 13.45 -14.72
C ALA A 52 -3.43 14.40 -14.23
N MET A 53 -4.39 13.88 -13.47
CA MET A 53 -5.54 14.63 -12.95
C MET A 53 -5.15 15.73 -11.95
N HIS A 54 -4.04 15.57 -11.22
CA HIS A 54 -3.51 16.59 -10.31
C HIS A 54 -3.34 17.96 -10.97
N PHE A 55 -2.91 18.00 -12.25
CA PHE A 55 -2.61 19.26 -12.94
C PHE A 55 -3.83 19.98 -13.51
N PHE A 56 -5.02 19.37 -13.48
CA PHE A 56 -6.22 19.97 -14.09
C PHE A 56 -6.93 20.95 -13.16
N HIS A 57 -7.06 20.63 -11.87
CA HIS A 57 -7.81 21.46 -10.92
C HIS A 57 -7.37 21.18 -9.48
N THR A 58 -7.27 22.23 -8.67
CA THR A 58 -6.86 22.14 -7.25
C THR A 58 -7.80 21.24 -6.43
N ILE A 59 -9.12 21.45 -6.52
CA ILE A 59 -10.12 20.57 -5.88
C ILE A 59 -9.93 19.11 -6.29
N VAL A 60 -9.69 18.83 -7.58
CA VAL A 60 -9.47 17.46 -8.06
C VAL A 60 -8.23 16.85 -7.39
N ALA A 61 -7.15 17.61 -7.23
CA ALA A 61 -5.96 17.14 -6.51
C ALA A 61 -6.25 16.78 -5.03
N TRP A 62 -7.10 17.55 -4.34
CA TRP A 62 -7.55 17.24 -2.98
C TRP A 62 -8.46 16.01 -2.92
N VAL A 63 -9.40 15.87 -3.86
CA VAL A 63 -10.25 14.68 -3.98
C VAL A 63 -9.38 13.45 -4.20
N LEU A 64 -8.35 13.53 -5.05
CA LEU A 64 -7.42 12.44 -5.30
C LEU A 64 -6.60 12.07 -4.06
N ALA A 65 -6.17 13.06 -3.26
CA ALA A 65 -5.49 12.79 -2.00
C ALA A 65 -6.39 12.00 -1.02
N PHE A 66 -7.66 12.40 -0.92
CA PHE A 66 -8.66 11.67 -0.13
C PHE A 66 -8.91 10.25 -0.65
N LEU A 67 -9.02 10.07 -1.97
CA LEU A 67 -9.19 8.75 -2.59
C LEU A 67 -7.98 7.85 -2.35
N LEU A 68 -6.75 8.36 -2.48
CA LEU A 68 -5.53 7.61 -2.15
C LEU A 68 -5.51 7.17 -0.69
N GLN A 69 -5.89 8.06 0.24
CA GLN A 69 -5.96 7.72 1.66
C GLN A 69 -7.05 6.67 1.95
N THR A 70 -8.19 6.77 1.27
CA THR A 70 -9.26 5.76 1.35
C THR A 70 -8.78 4.41 0.85
N ALA A 71 -8.05 4.38 -0.27
CA ALA A 71 -7.46 3.15 -0.81
C ALA A 71 -6.43 2.53 0.15
N ALA A 72 -5.60 3.34 0.81
CA ALA A 72 -4.66 2.88 1.82
C ALA A 72 -5.38 2.20 3.01
N VAL A 73 -6.43 2.85 3.56
CA VAL A 73 -7.26 2.28 4.63
C VAL A 73 -7.87 0.94 4.19
N PHE A 74 -8.40 0.88 2.97
CA PHE A 74 -8.98 -0.36 2.45
C PHE A 74 -7.96 -1.50 2.37
N VAL A 75 -6.74 -1.22 1.88
CA VAL A 75 -5.64 -2.18 1.83
C VAL A 75 -5.23 -2.64 3.24
N SER A 76 -5.09 -1.73 4.20
CA SER A 76 -4.75 -2.10 5.59
C SER A 76 -5.86 -2.92 6.27
N VAL A 77 -7.13 -2.66 5.95
CA VAL A 77 -8.27 -3.49 6.41
C VAL A 77 -8.18 -4.89 5.82
N LEU A 78 -7.93 -5.02 4.51
CA LEU A 78 -7.71 -6.34 3.88
C LEU A 78 -6.53 -7.07 4.53
N HIS A 79 -5.45 -6.35 4.85
CA HIS A 79 -4.28 -6.91 5.54
C HIS A 79 -4.71 -7.50 6.88
N LEU A 80 -5.44 -6.75 7.72
CA LEU A 80 -5.94 -7.26 8.98
C LEU A 80 -6.87 -8.46 8.81
N VAL A 81 -7.78 -8.43 7.82
CA VAL A 81 -8.71 -9.54 7.54
C VAL A 81 -7.94 -10.83 7.22
N PHE A 82 -6.91 -10.78 6.37
CA PHE A 82 -6.10 -11.96 6.08
C PHE A 82 -5.33 -12.49 7.29
N VAL A 83 -4.84 -11.60 8.16
CA VAL A 83 -4.18 -11.99 9.42
C VAL A 83 -5.16 -12.68 10.37
N LEU A 84 -6.39 -12.19 10.48
CA LEU A 84 -7.45 -12.79 11.30
C LEU A 84 -7.92 -14.13 10.71
N GLU A 85 -8.10 -14.22 9.39
CA GLU A 85 -8.48 -15.48 8.74
C GLU A 85 -7.43 -16.57 8.95
N TYR A 86 -6.15 -16.21 8.95
CA TYR A 86 -5.07 -17.15 9.25
C TYR A 86 -5.10 -17.65 10.69
N GLU A 87 -5.42 -16.79 11.66
CA GLU A 87 -5.62 -17.18 13.06
C GLU A 87 -6.76 -18.20 13.17
N ASP A 88 -7.91 -17.90 12.58
CA ASP A 88 -9.12 -18.70 12.74
C ASP A 88 -9.04 -20.05 12.01
N ARG A 89 -8.46 -20.08 10.80
CA ARG A 89 -8.43 -21.28 9.96
C ARG A 89 -7.19 -22.13 10.13
N THR A 90 -6.21 -21.71 10.94
CA THR A 90 -4.87 -22.34 11.02
C THR A 90 -4.31 -22.61 9.62
N ASN A 91 -4.51 -21.64 8.71
CA ASN A 91 -4.23 -21.81 7.29
C ASN A 91 -2.74 -22.13 7.06
N ASN A 92 -2.41 -22.71 5.92
CA ASN A 92 -1.02 -23.00 5.59
C ASN A 92 -0.22 -21.69 5.60
N ALA A 93 0.82 -21.59 6.43
CA ALA A 93 1.64 -20.38 6.57
C ALA A 93 2.28 -19.93 5.24
N MET A 94 2.49 -20.88 4.33
CA MET A 94 2.93 -20.61 2.97
C MET A 94 1.88 -19.84 2.14
N GLU A 95 0.59 -20.12 2.34
CA GLU A 95 -0.48 -19.39 1.65
C GLU A 95 -0.66 -17.98 2.21
N LEU A 96 -0.51 -17.81 3.53
CA LEU A 96 -0.49 -16.48 4.15
C LEU A 96 0.63 -15.63 3.58
N GLU A 97 1.86 -16.14 3.55
CA GLU A 97 3.02 -15.43 2.98
C GLU A 97 2.75 -14.96 1.54
N GLN A 98 2.19 -15.85 0.71
CA GLN A 98 1.88 -15.55 -0.69
C GLN A 98 0.78 -14.50 -0.90
N GLN A 99 -0.13 -14.34 0.08
CA GLN A 99 -1.22 -13.36 0.02
C GLN A 99 -0.83 -12.03 0.67
N LEU A 100 -0.15 -12.07 1.83
CA LEU A 100 0.19 -10.89 2.61
C LEU A 100 1.35 -10.11 2.00
N ASN A 101 2.39 -10.79 1.48
CA ASN A 101 3.56 -10.09 0.94
C ASN A 101 3.20 -9.15 -0.24
N PRO A 102 2.42 -9.57 -1.25
CA PRO A 102 1.95 -8.67 -2.31
C PRO A 102 1.15 -7.48 -1.76
N LEU A 103 0.36 -7.69 -0.71
CA LEU A 103 -0.46 -6.66 -0.11
C LEU A 103 0.37 -5.63 0.66
N ILE A 104 1.38 -6.09 1.43
CA ILE A 104 2.36 -5.23 2.11
C ILE A 104 3.11 -4.37 1.08
N ILE A 105 3.51 -4.97 -0.05
CA ILE A 105 4.18 -4.23 -1.13
C ILE A 105 3.23 -3.20 -1.76
N ALA A 106 1.96 -3.56 -1.97
CA ALA A 106 0.96 -2.63 -2.49
C ALA A 106 0.66 -1.48 -1.52
N GLU A 107 0.59 -1.75 -0.21
CA GLU A 107 0.44 -0.76 0.85
C GLU A 107 1.62 0.24 0.81
N LEU A 108 2.85 -0.28 0.75
CA LEU A 108 4.06 0.53 0.59
C LEU A 108 4.03 1.36 -0.72
N SER A 109 3.60 0.78 -1.83
CA SER A 109 3.48 1.52 -3.11
C SER A 109 2.51 2.68 -3.00
N ILE A 110 1.29 2.42 -2.52
CA ILE A 110 0.26 3.46 -2.34
C ILE A 110 0.80 4.54 -1.42
N ARG A 111 1.58 4.16 -0.40
CA ARG A 111 2.14 5.12 0.54
C ARG A 111 3.18 6.03 -0.07
N LEU A 112 4.12 5.48 -0.84
CA LEU A 112 5.11 6.26 -1.57
C LEU A 112 4.43 7.19 -2.60
N PHE A 113 3.38 6.72 -3.27
CA PHE A 113 2.58 7.54 -4.18
C PHE A 113 1.84 8.67 -3.47
N SER A 114 1.24 8.38 -2.31
CA SER A 114 0.60 9.39 -1.47
C SER A 114 1.61 10.48 -1.04
N LEU A 115 2.83 10.10 -0.66
CA LEU A 115 3.89 11.06 -0.33
C LEU A 115 4.26 11.97 -1.50
N VAL A 116 4.43 11.41 -2.70
CA VAL A 116 4.69 12.21 -3.90
C VAL A 116 3.53 13.16 -4.18
N HIS A 117 2.28 12.70 -4.07
CA HIS A 117 1.11 13.53 -4.28
C HIS A 117 0.97 14.66 -3.24
N LEU A 118 1.23 14.36 -1.96
CA LEU A 118 1.25 15.35 -0.87
C LEU A 118 2.37 16.38 -1.05
N PHE A 119 3.52 15.96 -1.56
CA PHE A 119 4.63 16.85 -1.92
C PHE A 119 4.20 17.82 -3.02
N MET A 120 3.52 17.34 -4.05
CA MET A 120 2.99 18.17 -5.14
C MET A 120 1.91 19.15 -4.66
N LEU A 121 1.04 18.71 -3.74
CA LEU A 121 0.07 19.59 -3.05
C LEU A 121 0.72 20.60 -2.08
N ARG A 122 2.05 20.51 -1.86
CA ARG A 122 2.82 21.35 -0.93
C ARG A 122 2.29 21.29 0.51
N TRP A 123 1.63 20.19 0.88
CA TRP A 123 1.04 20.04 2.21
C TRP A 123 2.03 19.43 3.20
N TRP A 124 3.00 20.24 3.63
CA TRP A 124 4.17 19.80 4.40
C TRP A 124 3.83 19.09 5.70
N ILE A 125 2.80 19.54 6.42
CA ILE A 125 2.41 18.93 7.70
C ILE A 125 1.98 17.47 7.47
N SER A 126 1.04 17.25 6.54
CA SER A 126 0.55 15.90 6.21
C SER A 126 1.66 15.03 5.62
N LEU A 127 2.58 15.62 4.85
CA LEU A 127 3.75 14.92 4.33
C LEU A 127 4.66 14.41 5.44
N VAL A 128 4.99 15.23 6.44
CA VAL A 128 5.83 14.82 7.59
C VAL A 128 5.17 13.71 8.38
N PHE A 129 3.88 13.85 8.70
CA PHE A 129 3.15 12.77 9.36
C PHE A 129 3.14 11.51 8.51
N SER A 130 2.98 11.66 7.20
CA SER A 130 2.91 10.52 6.29
C SER A 130 4.24 9.80 6.08
N LEU A 131 5.36 10.47 6.34
CA LEU A 131 6.70 9.91 6.25
C LEU A 131 6.99 8.90 7.38
N ALA A 132 6.25 8.97 8.50
CA ALA A 132 6.48 8.11 9.66
C ALA A 132 6.33 6.61 9.34
N GLU A 133 5.36 6.26 8.51
CA GLU A 133 5.08 4.88 8.12
C GLU A 133 6.19 4.26 7.25
N PRO A 134 6.64 4.85 6.13
CA PRO A 134 7.74 4.28 5.36
C PRO A 134 9.06 4.26 6.13
N LEU A 135 9.27 5.18 7.08
CA LEU A 135 10.43 5.11 7.99
C LEU A 135 10.33 3.91 8.95
N TYR A 136 9.14 3.65 9.49
CA TYR A 136 8.87 2.47 10.31
C TYR A 136 9.05 1.18 9.52
N ASP A 137 8.50 1.12 8.30
CA ASP A 137 8.65 0.00 7.37
C ASP A 137 10.11 -0.25 7.02
N TYR A 138 10.89 0.81 6.75
CA TYR A 138 12.33 0.72 6.52
C TYR A 138 13.08 0.18 7.74
N TRP A 139 12.70 0.62 8.94
CA TRP A 139 13.30 0.16 10.18
C TRP A 139 13.01 -1.33 10.46
N ILE A 140 11.78 -1.79 10.22
CA ILE A 140 11.41 -3.20 10.29
C ILE A 140 12.15 -4.01 9.22
N PHE A 141 12.27 -3.46 8.01
CA PHE A 141 13.03 -4.07 6.93
C PHE A 141 14.49 -4.32 7.31
N ARG A 142 15.15 -3.34 7.95
CA ARG A 142 16.52 -3.51 8.46
C ARG A 142 16.65 -4.60 9.53
N ARG A 143 15.56 -4.94 10.21
CA ARG A 143 15.50 -6.05 11.20
C ARG A 143 15.12 -7.39 10.56
N GLY A 144 14.85 -7.43 9.26
CA GLY A 144 14.50 -8.65 8.54
C GLY A 144 13.10 -9.18 8.81
N ALA A 145 12.20 -8.35 9.35
CA ALA A 145 10.84 -8.76 9.76
C ALA A 145 9.73 -8.10 8.91
N PHE A 146 10.09 -7.52 7.76
CA PHE A 146 9.14 -6.74 6.94
C PHE A 146 8.21 -7.61 6.11
N LEU A 147 8.73 -8.73 5.60
CA LEU A 147 7.94 -9.72 4.90
C LEU A 147 7.61 -10.87 5.84
N VAL A 148 6.42 -11.44 5.68
CA VAL A 148 6.01 -12.61 6.44
C VAL A 148 6.85 -13.80 5.98
N ASP A 149 7.47 -14.49 6.91
CA ASP A 149 8.10 -15.78 6.66
C ASP A 149 7.19 -16.88 7.19
N ALA A 150 6.78 -17.81 6.30
CA ALA A 150 5.94 -18.94 6.66
C ALA A 150 6.46 -19.76 7.85
N THR A 151 7.79 -19.81 8.04
CA THR A 151 8.41 -20.58 9.14
C THR A 151 8.28 -19.92 10.51
N SER A 152 8.07 -18.60 10.57
CA SER A 152 7.92 -17.83 11.82
C SER A 152 6.55 -17.18 12.00
N ALA A 153 5.67 -17.27 11.00
CA ALA A 153 4.35 -16.63 10.98
C ALA A 153 3.53 -16.92 12.26
N TRP A 154 3.47 -18.18 12.69
CA TRP A 154 2.74 -18.56 13.92
C TRP A 154 3.30 -17.89 15.19
N LYS A 155 4.63 -17.78 15.31
CA LYS A 155 5.27 -17.17 16.48
C LYS A 155 5.07 -15.65 16.53
N GLN A 156 4.92 -15.02 15.36
CA GLN A 156 4.79 -13.57 15.22
C GLN A 156 3.34 -13.10 15.01
N LEU A 157 2.36 -14.01 15.03
CA LEU A 157 0.96 -13.69 14.73
C LEU A 157 0.38 -12.56 15.60
N ARG A 158 0.72 -12.54 16.89
CA ARG A 158 0.30 -11.48 17.81
C ARG A 158 0.90 -10.12 17.44
N LEU A 159 2.15 -10.10 16.98
CA LEU A 159 2.83 -8.88 16.52
C LEU A 159 2.24 -8.40 15.20
N LEU A 160 2.02 -9.30 14.23
CA LEU A 160 1.38 -9.00 12.94
C LEU A 160 0.00 -8.37 13.12
N ARG A 161 -0.82 -8.92 14.02
CA ARG A 161 -2.16 -8.38 14.32
C ARG A 161 -2.09 -7.00 14.94
N LEU A 162 -1.17 -6.81 15.89
CA LEU A 162 -0.99 -5.54 16.55
C LEU A 162 -0.52 -4.48 15.54
N ASP A 163 0.44 -4.83 14.68
CA ASP A 163 0.92 -3.98 13.60
C ASP A 163 -0.20 -3.59 12.63
N ALA A 164 -0.97 -4.56 12.12
CA ALA A 164 -2.09 -4.31 11.23
C ALA A 164 -3.17 -3.42 11.87
N ARG A 165 -3.47 -3.60 13.16
CA ARG A 165 -4.40 -2.73 13.90
C ARG A 165 -3.87 -1.30 14.05
N LEU A 166 -2.60 -1.15 14.39
CA LEU A 166 -1.97 0.17 14.51
C LEU A 166 -1.97 0.90 13.17
N ARG A 167 -1.65 0.21 12.06
CA ARG A 167 -1.72 0.77 10.70
C ARG A 167 -3.12 1.27 10.37
N ILE A 168 -4.17 0.48 10.65
CA ILE A 168 -5.55 0.92 10.40
C ILE A 168 -5.89 2.18 11.20
N VAL A 169 -5.55 2.24 12.49
CA VAL A 169 -5.81 3.43 13.32
C VAL A 169 -5.08 4.64 12.76
N TYR A 170 -3.81 4.48 12.40
CA TYR A 170 -3.00 5.53 11.81
C TYR A 170 -3.59 6.03 10.47
N HIS A 171 -3.97 5.11 9.58
CA HIS A 171 -4.60 5.45 8.31
C HIS A 171 -5.98 6.09 8.47
N ALA A 172 -6.74 5.69 9.48
CA ALA A 172 -8.03 6.33 9.81
C ALA A 172 -7.85 7.77 10.29
N ILE A 173 -6.84 8.03 11.12
CA ILE A 173 -6.49 9.40 11.56
C ILE A 173 -6.13 10.26 10.34
N LEU A 174 -5.26 9.77 9.46
CA LEU A 174 -4.88 10.48 8.24
C LEU A 174 -6.06 10.67 7.28
N LEU A 175 -6.99 9.72 7.21
CA LEU A 175 -8.22 9.86 6.44
C LEU A 175 -9.04 11.04 6.95
N VAL A 176 -9.26 11.15 8.27
CA VAL A 176 -9.96 12.28 8.89
C VAL A 176 -9.27 13.61 8.55
N PHE A 177 -7.94 13.68 8.68
CA PHE A 177 -7.19 14.87 8.29
C PHE A 177 -7.38 15.22 6.81
N SER A 178 -7.33 14.23 5.91
CA SER A 178 -7.53 14.44 4.47
C SER A 178 -8.96 14.90 4.16
N SER A 179 -9.97 14.41 4.87
CA SER A 179 -11.36 14.85 4.72
C SER A 179 -11.54 16.31 5.15
N ILE A 180 -10.97 16.70 6.29
CA ILE A 180 -11.01 18.07 6.78
C ILE A 180 -10.36 19.02 5.75
N ALA A 181 -9.18 18.66 5.24
CA ALA A 181 -8.48 19.48 4.26
C ALA A 181 -9.22 19.59 2.93
N LEU A 182 -9.88 18.52 2.47
CA LEU A 182 -10.74 18.55 1.30
C LEU A 182 -11.92 19.52 1.50
N VAL A 183 -12.58 19.48 2.66
CA VAL A 183 -13.69 20.40 2.96
C VAL A 183 -13.23 21.86 2.94
N PHE A 184 -12.09 22.16 3.57
CA PHE A 184 -11.55 23.52 3.56
C PHE A 184 -11.19 23.98 2.15
N SER A 185 -10.58 23.13 1.33
CA SER A 185 -10.27 23.47 -0.07
C SER A 185 -11.53 23.79 -0.89
N ILE A 186 -12.64 23.10 -0.65
CA ILE A 186 -13.90 23.38 -1.36
C ILE A 186 -14.50 24.71 -0.91
N VAL A 187 -14.39 25.05 0.39
CA VAL A 187 -14.87 26.32 0.92
C VAL A 187 -14.05 27.49 0.38
N GLU A 188 -12.73 27.36 0.35
CA GLU A 188 -11.82 28.41 -0.13
C GLU A 188 -12.05 28.73 -1.62
N GLU A 189 -12.21 27.72 -2.48
CA GLU A 189 -12.50 27.95 -3.91
C GLU A 189 -13.89 28.59 -4.12
N ARG A 190 -14.84 28.37 -3.21
CA ARG A 190 -16.15 29.03 -3.31
C ARG A 190 -16.07 30.53 -3.00
N GLU A 191 -15.08 30.95 -2.23
CA GLU A 191 -14.89 32.34 -1.80
C GLU A 191 -14.00 33.15 -2.76
N SER A 192 -13.25 32.49 -3.65
CA SER A 192 -12.42 33.09 -4.72
C SER A 192 -13.19 33.34 -6.01
#